data_AF-A0A260Q2F7-F1
#
_entry.id   AF-A0A260Q2F7-F1
#
_cell.length_a   1.000
_cell.length_b   1.000
_cell.length_c   1.000
_cell.angle_alpha   90.00
_cell.angle_beta   90.00
_cell.angle_gamma   90.00
#
_symmetry.space_group_name_H-M   'P 1'
#
loop_
_entity.id
_entity.type
_entity.pdbx_description
1 polymer ?
#
loop_
_entity_poly.entity_id
_entity_poly.type
_entity_poly.pdbx_seq_one_letter_code
_entity_poly.pdbx_strand_id
1 'polypeptide(L)'
;MIAPIVAGPEVAGTARPSAPPETSVRLPRVGTSVALTVAVMVSSAPSLLPRPAVTQALFTGVLMASALAAAWSARRVFCPHTRARRRIQAWAAGVGTSISIGSSTANVLWQNRLRVAMDVETVDWRYAAEVAAGAICVAAVLCGLGRAATRIGGTLGGGRSVILVAVAGLLSYFVAAPAIGSAVSDSFSASNSVVDDAVSTPNSNTRSGALTSLVPWRTLGAEGRKFVSGGLDPSSVRAYVGLDSASTLDRRVALAVADLDRAGGFQRSVVVVAIPTGSGWVDENAVTGAESRFGGDVAIVAVQYSRAPSWATFLFAEDDARSSADAVVRAVAKRAASEPTPPDIIVYGQSLGAVAGSDAYLALRHTDSRICGAVWAGPPAGAVNTDGATVLANSSDPVVRWSADLLWSPPSTSTTRPDAPMPMWLPVVSFVQTSVDLASALDVGAGHGHRYGTDQGTSMPRCR
;
A
#
# COMPACT_ATOMS: atom_id res chain seq x y z
N MET A 1 35.47 87.68 -52.88
CA MET A 1 36.65 86.82 -52.62
C MET A 1 36.13 85.53 -52.00
N ILE A 2 36.00 84.46 -52.79
CA ILE A 2 36.96 83.35 -52.92
C ILE A 2 37.01 82.49 -51.65
N ALA A 3 36.60 81.22 -51.83
CA ALA A 3 36.63 80.06 -50.92
C ALA A 3 38.09 79.67 -50.50
N PRO A 4 38.42 78.64 -49.68
CA PRO A 4 37.71 77.36 -49.54
C PRO A 4 37.76 76.61 -48.18
N ILE A 5 37.06 75.48 -48.22
CA ILE A 5 37.02 74.31 -47.33
C ILE A 5 38.42 73.67 -47.17
N VAL A 6 38.77 73.24 -45.95
CA VAL A 6 39.76 72.17 -45.71
C VAL A 6 39.21 71.22 -44.65
N ALA A 7 39.12 69.95 -45.03
CA ALA A 7 38.75 68.81 -44.19
C ALA A 7 39.92 68.42 -43.27
N GLY A 8 39.62 68.12 -41.99
CA GLY A 8 40.54 67.49 -41.04
C GLY A 8 40.24 65.99 -40.90
N PRO A 9 41.23 65.14 -40.56
CA PRO A 9 41.13 63.70 -40.72
C PRO A 9 40.29 63.04 -39.62
N GLU A 10 39.46 62.10 -40.06
CA GLU A 10 38.63 61.22 -39.24
C GLU A 10 39.53 60.20 -38.51
N VAL A 11 39.65 60.33 -37.19
CA VAL A 11 40.34 59.34 -36.35
C VAL A 11 39.41 58.14 -36.20
N ALA A 12 39.71 57.08 -36.96
CA ALA A 12 39.10 55.77 -36.82
C ALA A 12 39.36 55.21 -35.40
N GLY A 13 38.38 55.36 -34.52
CA GLY A 13 38.36 54.69 -33.22
C GLY A 13 38.20 53.19 -33.43
N THR A 14 39.27 52.45 -33.18
CA THR A 14 39.34 50.99 -33.19
C THR A 14 38.22 50.38 -32.34
N ALA A 15 37.22 49.78 -32.99
CA ALA A 15 36.25 48.92 -32.31
C ALA A 15 37.01 47.74 -31.67
N ARG A 16 37.00 47.66 -30.33
CA ARG A 16 37.46 46.46 -29.63
C ARG A 16 36.60 45.28 -30.10
N PRO A 17 37.19 44.13 -30.49
CA PRO A 17 36.39 42.94 -30.77
C PRO A 17 35.61 42.59 -29.50
N SER A 18 34.28 42.57 -29.61
CA SER A 18 33.40 42.03 -28.58
C SER A 18 33.78 40.55 -28.38
N ALA A 19 34.35 40.24 -27.21
CA ALA A 19 34.57 38.86 -26.83
C ALA A 19 33.24 38.09 -26.97
N PRO A 20 33.24 36.88 -27.56
CA PRO A 20 32.02 36.09 -27.66
C PRO A 20 31.45 35.87 -26.24
N PRO A 21 30.13 35.88 -26.05
CA PRO A 21 29.55 35.64 -24.74
C PRO A 21 30.04 34.28 -24.26
N GLU A 22 30.86 34.25 -23.21
CA GLU A 22 31.20 33.01 -22.54
C GLU A 22 29.89 32.37 -22.09
N THR A 23 29.47 31.31 -22.79
CA THR A 23 28.46 30.37 -22.31
C THR A 23 29.05 29.64 -21.13
N SER A 24 29.18 30.35 -20.01
CA SER A 24 29.80 29.85 -18.81
C SER A 24 28.83 28.87 -18.17
N VAL A 25 29.08 27.57 -18.37
CA VAL A 25 28.35 26.49 -17.72
C VAL A 25 28.33 26.77 -16.22
N ARG A 26 27.13 26.99 -15.67
CA ARG A 26 26.94 27.23 -14.24
C ARG A 26 26.89 25.89 -13.53
N LEU A 27 27.94 25.55 -12.82
CA LEU A 27 27.99 24.33 -12.02
C LEU A 27 27.11 24.43 -10.78
N PRO A 28 26.47 23.33 -10.35
CA PRO A 28 25.72 23.30 -9.11
C PRO A 28 26.66 23.51 -7.91
N ARG A 29 26.14 24.10 -6.84
CA ARG A 29 26.89 24.21 -5.58
C ARG A 29 27.09 22.82 -4.99
N VAL A 30 28.15 22.66 -4.20
CA VAL A 30 28.48 21.40 -3.51
C VAL A 30 27.29 20.87 -2.72
N GLY A 31 26.69 21.68 -1.84
CA GLY A 31 25.54 21.26 -1.03
C GLY A 31 24.30 20.87 -1.84
N THR A 32 24.10 21.43 -3.04
CA THR A 32 23.01 20.99 -3.94
C THR A 32 23.32 19.62 -4.55
N SER A 33 24.57 19.40 -4.97
CA SER A 33 25.00 18.12 -5.54
C SER A 33 24.90 17.01 -4.50
N VAL A 34 25.36 17.27 -3.27
CA VAL A 34 25.27 16.32 -2.14
C VAL A 34 23.81 16.00 -1.80
N ALA A 35 22.96 17.03 -1.64
CA ALA A 35 21.56 16.82 -1.27
C ALA A 35 20.78 15.99 -2.32
N LEU A 36 20.98 16.26 -3.61
CA LEU A 36 20.37 15.47 -4.68
C LEU A 36 20.91 14.04 -4.72
N THR A 37 22.22 13.85 -4.52
CA THR A 37 22.82 12.52 -4.47
C THR A 37 22.22 11.68 -3.35
N VAL A 38 22.09 12.25 -2.15
CA VAL A 38 21.45 11.58 -1.00
C VAL A 38 19.98 11.25 -1.31
N ALA A 39 19.23 12.18 -1.90
CA ALA A 39 17.83 11.92 -2.28
C ALA A 39 17.70 10.74 -3.25
N VAL A 40 18.55 10.67 -4.28
CA VAL A 40 18.55 9.57 -5.26
C VAL A 40 18.99 8.26 -4.60
N MET A 41 20.00 8.28 -3.72
CA MET A 41 20.43 7.10 -2.97
C MET A 41 19.31 6.55 -2.08
N VAL A 42 18.66 7.41 -1.30
CA VAL A 42 17.54 7.02 -0.42
C VAL A 42 16.40 6.47 -1.26
N SER A 43 16.07 7.11 -2.38
CA SER A 43 14.99 6.66 -3.26
C SER A 43 15.27 5.33 -3.93
N SER A 44 16.53 5.12 -4.34
CA SER A 44 17.00 3.91 -5.03
C SER A 44 17.28 2.74 -4.09
N ALA A 45 17.17 2.95 -2.77
CA ALA A 45 17.38 1.90 -1.80
C ALA A 45 16.43 0.70 -2.05
N PRO A 46 16.87 -0.53 -1.73
CA PRO A 46 16.06 -1.74 -1.87
C PRO A 46 14.64 -1.62 -1.30
N SER A 47 13.62 -1.92 -2.11
CA SER A 47 12.20 -1.98 -1.74
C SER A 47 11.77 -3.41 -1.34
N LEU A 48 10.59 -3.56 -0.71
CA LEU A 48 9.98 -4.88 -0.46
C LEU A 48 9.30 -5.46 -1.70
N LEU A 49 8.71 -4.59 -2.53
CA LEU A 49 7.92 -4.97 -3.69
C LEU A 49 8.47 -4.39 -5.00
N PRO A 50 8.23 -5.05 -6.15
CA PRO A 50 8.44 -4.47 -7.47
C PRO A 50 7.64 -3.18 -7.62
N ARG A 51 8.31 -2.09 -8.02
CA ARG A 51 7.66 -0.80 -8.24
C ARG A 51 7.48 -0.52 -9.73
N PRO A 52 6.30 -0.06 -10.16
CA PRO A 52 6.13 0.57 -11.46
C PRO A 52 7.03 1.80 -11.60
N ALA A 53 7.40 2.13 -12.84
CA ALA A 53 8.26 3.30 -13.12
C ALA A 53 7.64 4.60 -12.60
N VAL A 54 6.31 4.74 -12.72
CA VAL A 54 5.55 5.90 -12.23
C VAL A 54 5.70 6.09 -10.73
N THR A 55 5.49 5.04 -9.93
CA THR A 55 5.61 5.09 -8.45
C THR A 55 7.01 5.48 -8.03
N GLN A 56 8.03 4.86 -8.64
CA GLN A 56 9.43 5.16 -8.35
C GLN A 56 9.79 6.60 -8.78
N ALA A 57 9.34 7.05 -9.96
CA ALA A 57 9.55 8.42 -10.45
C ALA A 57 8.95 9.49 -9.52
N LEU A 58 7.71 9.28 -9.06
CA LEU A 58 7.04 10.16 -8.11
C LEU A 58 7.83 10.24 -6.80
N PHE A 59 8.20 9.09 -6.24
CA PHE A 59 8.96 9.01 -5.00
C PHE A 59 10.33 9.70 -5.12
N THR A 60 11.10 9.40 -6.17
CA THR A 60 12.39 10.05 -6.42
C THR A 60 12.23 11.56 -6.62
N GLY A 61 11.24 12.00 -7.40
CA GLY A 61 10.98 13.41 -7.67
C GLY A 61 10.61 14.23 -6.44
N VAL A 62 9.77 13.67 -5.55
CA VAL A 62 9.41 14.29 -4.26
C VAL A 62 10.63 14.42 -3.35
N LEU A 63 11.46 13.38 -3.26
CA LEU A 63 12.70 13.43 -2.47
C LEU A 63 13.70 14.45 -3.04
N MET A 64 13.85 14.52 -4.37
CA MET A 64 14.68 15.53 -5.03
C MET A 64 14.19 16.95 -4.75
N ALA A 65 12.89 17.21 -4.87
CA ALA A 65 12.31 18.52 -4.56
C ALA A 65 12.54 18.92 -3.10
N SER A 66 12.32 17.98 -2.18
CA SER A 66 12.52 18.17 -0.73
C SER A 66 13.98 18.47 -0.42
N ALA A 67 14.92 17.72 -1.01
CA ALA A 67 16.35 17.93 -0.84
C ALA A 67 16.82 19.28 -1.41
N LEU A 68 16.27 19.71 -2.55
CA LEU A 68 16.54 21.01 -3.15
C LEU A 68 16.02 22.16 -2.27
N ALA A 69 14.83 22.01 -1.71
CA ALA A 69 14.24 22.96 -0.76
C ALA A 69 15.09 23.08 0.51
N ALA A 70 15.46 21.94 1.11
CA ALA A 70 16.32 21.89 2.30
C ALA A 70 17.69 22.54 2.03
N ALA A 71 18.34 22.19 0.91
CA ALA A 71 19.62 22.78 0.52
C ALA A 71 19.51 24.29 0.27
N TRP A 72 18.37 24.79 -0.23
CA TRP A 72 18.13 26.22 -0.38
C TRP A 72 17.93 26.94 0.94
N SER A 73 17.18 26.36 1.87
CA SER A 73 16.89 26.94 3.17
C SER A 73 18.12 26.96 4.08
N ALA A 74 18.87 25.87 4.13
CA ALA A 74 20.12 25.79 4.88
C ALA A 74 21.11 26.89 4.46
N ARG A 75 21.18 27.21 3.16
CA ARG A 75 22.02 28.31 2.65
C ARG A 75 21.59 29.68 3.15
N ARG A 76 20.30 29.89 3.40
CA ARG A 76 19.82 31.18 3.92
C ARG A 76 20.08 31.35 5.41
N VAL A 77 20.10 30.24 6.15
CA VAL A 77 20.22 30.25 7.62
C VAL A 77 21.69 30.16 8.06
N PHE A 78 22.48 29.25 7.48
CA PHE A 78 23.76 28.84 8.08
C PHE A 78 25.02 29.33 7.34
N CYS A 79 24.93 29.88 6.13
CA CYS A 79 26.13 30.21 5.35
C CYS A 79 26.10 31.61 4.72
N PRO A 80 26.89 32.57 5.25
CA PRO A 80 27.37 33.71 4.47
C PRO A 80 28.20 33.19 3.26
N HIS A 81 28.21 33.94 2.16
CA HIS A 81 28.83 33.54 0.88
C HIS A 81 30.31 33.10 0.97
N THR A 82 30.57 31.80 1.12
CA THR A 82 31.89 31.23 0.77
C THR A 82 31.81 30.67 -0.65
N ARG A 83 32.48 31.32 -1.61
CA ARG A 83 32.57 30.82 -2.99
C ARG A 83 33.50 29.61 -2.99
N ALA A 84 32.93 28.40 -2.94
CA ALA A 84 33.69 27.17 -3.21
C ALA A 84 34.37 27.27 -4.59
N ARG A 85 35.62 26.82 -4.71
CA ARG A 85 36.36 26.82 -5.98
C ARG A 85 35.59 26.00 -7.02
N ARG A 86 35.50 26.48 -8.27
CA ARG A 86 34.82 25.80 -9.40
C ARG A 86 35.20 24.32 -9.53
N ARG A 87 36.48 23.98 -9.27
CA ARG A 87 36.98 22.60 -9.27
C ARG A 87 36.26 21.70 -8.26
N ILE A 88 35.98 22.20 -7.05
CA ILE A 88 35.28 21.44 -6.01
C ILE A 88 33.80 21.24 -6.39
N GLN A 89 33.17 22.24 -7.00
CA GLN A 89 31.80 22.12 -7.51
C GLN A 89 31.71 21.09 -8.63
N ALA A 90 32.64 21.12 -9.59
CA ALA A 90 32.72 20.14 -10.67
C ALA A 90 32.95 18.72 -10.12
N TRP A 91 33.86 18.57 -9.15
CA TRP A 91 34.15 17.29 -8.52
C TRP A 91 32.94 16.74 -7.76
N ALA A 92 32.28 17.55 -6.93
CA ALA A 92 31.08 17.16 -6.21
C ALA A 92 29.92 16.78 -7.16
N ALA A 93 29.75 17.50 -8.26
CA ALA A 93 28.75 17.19 -9.27
C ALA A 93 29.08 15.87 -10.00
N GLY A 94 30.34 15.66 -10.40
CA GLY A 94 30.78 14.45 -11.09
C GLY A 94 30.68 13.21 -10.21
N VAL A 95 31.15 13.30 -8.96
CA VAL A 95 31.04 12.21 -7.98
C VAL A 95 29.56 11.92 -7.67
N GLY A 96 28.75 12.95 -7.41
CA GLY A 96 27.32 12.79 -7.15
C GLY A 96 26.56 12.13 -8.30
N THR A 97 26.88 12.52 -9.54
CA THR A 97 26.32 11.90 -10.75
C THR A 97 26.71 10.42 -10.85
N SER A 98 27.99 10.10 -10.59
CA SER A 98 28.47 8.71 -10.62
C SER A 98 27.78 7.84 -9.57
N ILE A 99 27.61 8.35 -8.34
CA ILE A 99 26.89 7.66 -7.26
C ILE A 99 25.41 7.47 -7.63
N SER A 100 24.79 8.47 -8.25
CA SER A 100 23.39 8.41 -8.67
C SER A 100 23.19 7.36 -9.76
N ILE A 101 24.08 7.29 -10.76
CA ILE A 101 24.06 6.23 -11.80
C ILE A 101 24.25 4.85 -11.17
N GLY A 102 25.21 4.70 -10.25
CA GLY A 102 25.42 3.45 -9.52
C GLY A 102 24.20 3.03 -8.71
N SER A 103 23.54 3.99 -8.05
CA SER A 103 22.34 3.78 -7.24
C SER A 103 21.15 3.37 -8.11
N SER A 104 20.93 4.04 -9.25
CA SER A 104 19.89 3.65 -10.22
C SER A 104 20.15 2.27 -10.81
N THR A 105 21.41 1.92 -11.09
CA THR A 105 21.78 0.59 -11.58
C THR A 105 21.52 -0.48 -10.52
N ALA A 106 21.91 -0.23 -9.27
CA ALA A 106 21.64 -1.11 -8.15
C ALA A 106 20.13 -1.29 -7.92
N ASN A 107 19.34 -0.22 -8.09
CA ASN A 107 17.89 -0.28 -8.03
C ASN A 107 17.31 -1.18 -9.12
N VAL A 108 17.71 -1.03 -10.39
CA VAL A 108 17.27 -1.92 -11.49
C VAL A 108 17.60 -3.39 -11.20
N LEU A 109 18.81 -3.66 -10.71
CA LEU A 109 19.21 -5.03 -10.33
C LEU A 109 18.35 -5.57 -9.18
N TRP A 110 18.05 -4.76 -8.18
CA TRP A 110 17.17 -5.14 -7.07
C TRP A 110 15.73 -5.39 -7.55
N GLN A 111 15.20 -4.47 -8.36
CA GLN A 111 13.90 -4.56 -8.99
C GLN A 111 13.73 -5.86 -9.79
N ASN A 112 14.78 -6.31 -10.50
CA ASN A 112 14.76 -7.57 -11.24
C ASN A 112 14.87 -8.81 -10.33
N ARG A 113 15.59 -8.74 -9.21
CA ARG A 113 15.59 -9.84 -8.22
C ARG A 113 14.20 -10.07 -7.63
N LEU A 114 13.49 -8.99 -7.29
CA LEU A 114 12.11 -9.09 -6.81
C LEU A 114 11.17 -9.62 -7.89
N ARG A 115 11.26 -9.08 -9.11
CA ARG A 115 10.41 -9.49 -10.24
C ARG A 115 10.59 -10.97 -10.59
N VAL A 116 11.82 -11.48 -10.63
CA VAL A 116 12.08 -12.92 -10.83
C VAL A 116 11.52 -13.75 -9.67
N ALA A 117 11.68 -13.29 -8.42
CA ALA A 117 11.16 -14.02 -7.27
C ALA A 117 9.63 -14.08 -7.20
N MET A 118 8.95 -13.08 -7.78
CA MET A 118 7.49 -12.93 -7.73
C MET A 118 6.79 -13.22 -9.07
N ASP A 119 7.51 -13.81 -10.03
CA ASP A 119 7.02 -14.15 -11.37
C ASP A 119 6.41 -12.95 -12.14
N VAL A 120 7.09 -11.80 -12.05
CA VAL A 120 6.74 -10.56 -12.76
C VAL A 120 7.79 -10.26 -13.83
N GLU A 121 7.37 -9.66 -14.94
CA GLU A 121 8.26 -9.28 -16.04
C GLU A 121 9.38 -8.34 -15.58
N THR A 122 10.64 -8.69 -15.93
CA THR A 122 11.85 -7.92 -15.61
C THR A 122 11.91 -6.58 -16.34
N VAL A 123 12.59 -5.60 -15.74
CA VAL A 123 12.82 -4.28 -16.33
C VAL A 123 14.24 -4.12 -16.87
N ASP A 124 14.41 -3.21 -17.82
CA ASP A 124 15.69 -2.89 -18.45
C ASP A 124 16.08 -1.41 -18.23
N TRP A 125 17.01 -0.89 -19.04
CA TRP A 125 17.46 0.49 -18.96
C TRP A 125 16.34 1.52 -19.23
N ARG A 126 15.26 1.15 -19.93
CA ARG A 126 14.13 2.04 -20.23
C ARG A 126 13.41 2.42 -18.95
N TYR A 127 13.26 1.47 -18.02
CA TYR A 127 12.73 1.75 -16.68
C TYR A 127 13.53 2.83 -15.97
N ALA A 128 14.87 2.74 -15.98
CA ALA A 128 15.71 3.76 -15.36
C ALA A 128 15.57 5.13 -16.05
N ALA A 129 15.42 5.15 -17.37
CA ALA A 129 15.20 6.38 -18.13
C ALA A 129 13.83 7.02 -17.81
N GLU A 130 12.77 6.21 -17.74
CA GLU A 130 11.42 6.65 -17.35
C GLU A 130 11.39 7.20 -15.93
N VAL A 131 12.01 6.49 -14.98
CA VAL A 131 12.14 6.94 -13.59
C VAL A 131 12.88 8.27 -13.53
N ALA A 132 14.02 8.41 -14.22
CA ALA A 132 14.80 9.64 -14.22
C ALA A 132 14.01 10.81 -14.84
N ALA A 133 13.39 10.60 -16.00
CA ALA A 133 12.60 11.63 -16.69
C ALA A 133 11.39 12.06 -15.84
N GLY A 134 10.63 11.10 -15.32
CA GLY A 134 9.48 11.36 -14.47
C GLY A 134 9.87 12.07 -13.17
N ALA A 135 10.95 11.66 -12.51
CA ALA A 135 11.46 12.29 -11.30
C ALA A 135 11.88 13.74 -11.53
N ILE A 136 12.55 14.03 -12.66
CA ILE A 136 12.92 15.39 -13.06
C ILE A 136 11.67 16.25 -13.27
N CYS A 137 10.65 15.73 -13.97
CA CYS A 137 9.38 16.43 -14.18
C CYS A 137 8.69 16.76 -12.86
N VAL A 138 8.53 15.78 -11.97
CA VAL A 138 7.92 15.97 -10.64
C VAL A 138 8.71 16.99 -9.81
N ALA A 139 10.03 16.84 -9.75
CA ALA A 139 10.89 17.75 -9.00
C ALA A 139 10.81 19.19 -9.55
N ALA A 140 10.77 19.36 -10.87
CA ALA A 140 10.65 20.65 -11.53
C ALA A 140 9.31 21.33 -11.22
N VAL A 141 8.20 20.59 -11.28
CA VAL A 141 6.86 21.07 -10.94
C VAL A 141 6.80 21.52 -9.48
N LEU A 142 7.21 20.67 -8.53
CA LEU A 142 7.20 20.99 -7.10
C LEU A 142 8.10 22.18 -6.77
N CYS A 143 9.31 22.23 -7.35
CA CYS A 143 10.22 23.37 -7.20
C CYS A 143 9.66 24.66 -7.82
N GLY A 144 8.90 24.57 -8.92
CA GLY A 144 8.23 25.68 -9.57
C GLY A 144 7.11 26.25 -8.69
N LEU A 145 6.26 25.39 -8.17
CA LEU A 145 5.18 25.74 -7.24
C LEU A 145 5.72 26.38 -5.96
N GLY A 146 6.74 25.79 -5.33
CA GLY A 146 7.38 26.35 -4.15
C GLY A 146 7.98 27.74 -4.41
N ARG A 147 8.60 27.95 -5.58
CA ARG A 147 9.09 29.28 -5.98
C ARG A 147 7.96 30.29 -6.20
N ALA A 148 6.89 29.89 -6.86
CA ALA A 148 5.72 30.76 -7.07
C ALA A 148 5.12 31.20 -5.73
N ALA A 149 4.93 30.27 -4.78
CA ALA A 149 4.45 30.57 -3.43
C ALA A 149 5.34 31.59 -2.71
N THR A 150 6.67 31.45 -2.78
CA THR A 150 7.58 32.45 -2.16
C THR A 150 7.58 33.82 -2.80
N ARG A 151 7.24 33.92 -4.10
CA ARG A 151 7.09 35.22 -4.79
C ARG A 151 5.80 35.91 -4.37
N ILE A 152 4.71 35.14 -4.25
CA ILE A 152 3.39 35.64 -3.83
C ILE A 152 3.42 36.06 -2.35
N GLY A 153 4.09 35.31 -1.47
CA GLY A 153 4.31 35.66 -0.05
C GLY A 153 5.34 36.78 0.18
N GLY A 154 5.52 37.68 -0.79
CA GLY A 154 6.55 38.72 -0.81
C GLY A 154 6.49 39.73 0.36
N THR A 155 5.41 39.76 1.13
CA THR A 155 5.21 40.71 2.25
C THR A 155 5.82 40.26 3.58
N LEU A 156 6.27 39.00 3.73
CA LEU A 156 6.59 38.38 5.04
C LEU A 156 8.07 38.36 5.48
N GLY A 157 8.93 39.24 4.97
CA GLY A 157 10.31 39.42 5.49
C GLY A 157 11.17 38.14 5.59
N GLY A 158 11.98 38.01 6.66
CA GLY A 158 12.98 36.94 6.88
C GLY A 158 12.41 35.52 7.05
N GLY A 159 11.09 35.36 7.22
CA GLY A 159 10.42 34.06 7.41
C GLY A 159 10.31 33.20 6.13
N ARG A 160 10.69 33.72 4.96
CA ARG A 160 10.56 33.05 3.65
C ARG A 160 11.24 31.67 3.58
N SER A 161 12.31 31.44 4.36
CA SER A 161 13.00 30.14 4.40
C SER A 161 12.19 29.08 5.14
N VAL A 162 11.64 29.46 6.29
CA VAL A 162 10.76 28.59 7.10
C VAL A 162 9.47 28.32 6.35
N ILE A 163 8.89 29.35 5.71
CA ILE A 163 7.69 29.21 4.88
C ILE A 163 7.96 28.32 3.66
N LEU A 164 9.12 28.37 3.01
CA LEU A 164 9.39 27.46 1.87
C LEU A 164 9.64 26.02 2.32
N VAL A 165 10.30 25.76 3.46
CA VAL A 165 10.42 24.39 3.99
C VAL A 165 9.06 23.88 4.44
N ALA A 166 8.30 24.73 5.15
CA ALA A 166 6.95 24.41 5.58
C ALA A 166 6.06 24.17 4.36
N VAL A 167 6.04 25.05 3.36
CA VAL A 167 5.22 24.90 2.14
C VAL A 167 5.71 23.76 1.26
N ALA A 168 7.01 23.55 1.07
CA ALA A 168 7.50 22.41 0.28
C ALA A 168 7.25 21.08 1.00
N GLY A 169 7.44 21.02 2.32
CA GLY A 169 7.12 19.86 3.15
C GLY A 169 5.61 19.61 3.23
N LEU A 170 4.82 20.67 3.35
CA LEU A 170 3.36 20.64 3.42
C LEU A 170 2.75 20.32 2.05
N LEU A 171 3.27 20.86 0.94
CA LEU A 171 2.89 20.48 -0.42
C LEU A 171 3.34 19.05 -0.73
N SER A 172 4.53 18.64 -0.29
CA SER A 172 4.97 17.25 -0.41
C SER A 172 4.10 16.33 0.43
N TYR A 173 3.63 16.76 1.59
CA TYR A 173 2.66 16.02 2.41
C TYR A 173 1.28 15.97 1.75
N PHE A 174 0.74 17.09 1.26
CA PHE A 174 -0.54 17.16 0.55
C PHE A 174 -0.52 16.55 -0.86
N VAL A 175 0.65 16.23 -1.41
CA VAL A 175 0.78 15.45 -2.65
C VAL A 175 1.08 14.00 -2.33
N ALA A 176 2.11 13.72 -1.54
CA ALA A 176 2.54 12.34 -1.25
C ALA A 176 1.57 11.60 -0.33
N ALA A 177 1.03 12.21 0.72
CA ALA A 177 0.11 11.48 1.62
C ALA A 177 -1.24 11.19 0.96
N PRO A 178 -1.89 12.13 0.23
CA PRO A 178 -3.07 11.81 -0.56
C PRO A 178 -2.78 10.89 -1.74
N ALA A 179 -1.62 10.98 -2.41
CA ALA A 179 -1.28 10.07 -3.51
C ALA A 179 -0.97 8.66 -3.01
N ILE A 180 -0.29 8.51 -1.88
CA ILE A 180 -0.07 7.20 -1.23
C ILE A 180 -1.41 6.67 -0.72
N GLY A 181 -2.20 7.49 -0.02
CA GLY A 181 -3.53 7.11 0.46
C GLY A 181 -4.48 6.72 -0.67
N SER A 182 -4.54 7.49 -1.76
CA SER A 182 -5.35 7.17 -2.92
C SER A 182 -4.81 5.94 -3.63
N ALA A 183 -3.50 5.79 -3.82
CA ALA A 183 -2.93 4.61 -4.46
C ALA A 183 -3.15 3.32 -3.64
N VAL A 184 -3.01 3.38 -2.31
CA VAL A 184 -3.40 2.30 -1.41
C VAL A 184 -4.90 2.04 -1.56
N SER A 185 -5.73 3.07 -1.52
CA SER A 185 -7.18 2.94 -1.71
C SER A 185 -7.53 2.33 -3.06
N ASP A 186 -6.81 2.67 -4.11
CA ASP A 186 -7.03 2.21 -5.49
C ASP A 186 -6.53 0.78 -5.66
N SER A 187 -5.39 0.39 -5.08
CA SER A 187 -4.89 -1.00 -5.13
C SER A 187 -5.82 -1.94 -4.35
N PHE A 188 -6.26 -1.54 -3.16
CA PHE A 188 -7.25 -2.28 -2.37
C PHE A 188 -8.64 -2.23 -3.00
N SER A 189 -9.08 -1.08 -3.54
CA SER A 189 -10.39 -0.99 -4.19
C SER A 189 -10.42 -1.71 -5.53
N ALA A 190 -9.38 -1.68 -6.37
CA ALA A 190 -9.33 -2.40 -7.64
C ALA A 190 -9.35 -3.92 -7.41
N SER A 191 -8.59 -4.41 -6.43
CA SER A 191 -8.73 -5.80 -5.97
C SER A 191 -10.14 -6.08 -5.44
N ASN A 192 -10.78 -5.10 -4.81
CA ASN A 192 -12.15 -5.17 -4.30
C ASN A 192 -13.23 -4.69 -5.31
N SER A 193 -12.98 -4.38 -6.58
CA SER A 193 -13.99 -3.70 -7.44
C SER A 193 -13.93 -4.06 -8.91
N VAL A 194 -14.10 -5.35 -9.21
CA VAL A 194 -14.69 -5.77 -10.48
C VAL A 194 -15.66 -6.91 -10.18
N VAL A 195 -16.95 -6.60 -10.03
CA VAL A 195 -17.99 -7.60 -10.33
C VAL A 195 -18.09 -7.55 -11.84
N ASP A 196 -17.74 -8.65 -12.51
CA ASP A 196 -18.14 -8.80 -13.90
C ASP A 196 -19.69 -8.72 -13.92
N ASP A 197 -20.27 -7.81 -14.69
CA ASP A 197 -21.73 -7.69 -14.82
C ASP A 197 -22.36 -9.01 -15.33
N ALA A 198 -21.52 -9.96 -15.75
CA ALA A 198 -21.84 -11.34 -16.10
C ALA A 198 -22.04 -12.31 -14.91
N VAL A 199 -21.81 -11.94 -13.65
CA VAL A 199 -22.03 -12.86 -12.52
C VAL A 199 -23.53 -13.10 -12.32
N SER A 200 -24.00 -14.26 -12.78
CA SER A 200 -25.38 -14.70 -12.64
C SER A 200 -25.70 -15.12 -11.20
N THR A 201 -26.98 -14.97 -10.83
CA THR A 201 -27.51 -15.50 -9.57
C THR A 201 -27.17 -16.98 -9.39
N PRO A 202 -26.68 -17.41 -8.21
CA PRO A 202 -26.44 -18.82 -7.93
C PRO A 202 -27.71 -19.65 -8.08
N ASN A 203 -27.60 -20.78 -8.77
CA ASN A 203 -28.71 -21.73 -8.95
C ASN A 203 -28.76 -22.77 -7.81
N SER A 204 -27.76 -22.78 -6.93
CA SER A 204 -27.64 -23.75 -5.82
C SER A 204 -28.31 -23.24 -4.55
N ASN A 205 -29.06 -24.11 -3.87
CA ASN A 205 -29.68 -23.82 -2.58
C ASN A 205 -28.64 -23.63 -1.45
N THR A 206 -27.38 -24.02 -1.66
CA THR A 206 -26.28 -23.87 -0.69
C THR A 206 -25.66 -22.47 -0.64
N ARG A 207 -26.16 -21.53 -1.44
CA ARG A 207 -25.56 -20.19 -1.60
C ARG A 207 -26.57 -19.08 -1.28
N SER A 208 -26.12 -18.03 -0.59
CA SER A 208 -26.94 -16.81 -0.42
C SER A 208 -27.21 -16.15 -1.77
N GLY A 209 -28.35 -15.47 -1.91
CA GLY A 209 -28.78 -14.86 -3.16
C GLY A 209 -29.45 -15.80 -4.17
N ALA A 210 -29.43 -17.10 -3.94
CA ALA A 210 -30.26 -18.06 -4.69
C ALA A 210 -31.76 -17.81 -4.45
N LEU A 211 -32.62 -18.37 -5.31
CA LEU A 211 -34.08 -18.17 -5.22
C LEU A 211 -34.69 -18.55 -3.86
N THR A 212 -34.12 -19.54 -3.18
CA THR A 212 -34.56 -19.99 -1.85
C THR A 212 -33.90 -19.23 -0.71
N SER A 213 -32.91 -18.36 -0.98
CA SER A 213 -32.17 -17.64 0.05
C SER A 213 -33.05 -16.60 0.76
N LEU A 214 -32.82 -16.44 2.06
CA LEU A 214 -33.42 -15.35 2.86
C LEU A 214 -32.78 -13.99 2.53
N VAL A 215 -31.62 -13.99 1.86
CA VAL A 215 -30.87 -12.81 1.45
C VAL A 215 -31.03 -12.61 -0.06
N PRO A 216 -31.80 -11.61 -0.53
CA PRO A 216 -31.97 -11.38 -1.95
C PRO A 216 -30.64 -11.05 -2.65
N TRP A 217 -30.40 -11.59 -3.84
CA TRP A 217 -29.19 -11.31 -4.66
C TRP A 217 -28.83 -9.82 -4.76
N ARG A 218 -29.86 -8.98 -4.91
CA ARG A 218 -29.69 -7.54 -5.05
C ARG A 218 -29.09 -6.87 -3.81
N THR A 219 -29.30 -7.41 -2.60
CA THR A 219 -28.87 -6.81 -1.32
C THR A 219 -27.50 -7.31 -0.83
N LEU A 220 -26.88 -8.25 -1.53
CA LEU A 220 -25.56 -8.79 -1.19
C LEU A 220 -24.42 -7.77 -1.35
N GLY A 221 -24.63 -6.72 -2.14
CA GLY A 221 -23.54 -5.82 -2.55
C GLY A 221 -22.56 -6.49 -3.52
N ALA A 222 -21.52 -5.76 -3.93
CA ALA A 222 -20.53 -6.25 -4.89
C ALA A 222 -19.73 -7.44 -4.35
N GLU A 223 -19.17 -7.30 -3.13
CA GLU A 223 -18.34 -8.33 -2.51
C GLU A 223 -19.12 -9.58 -2.15
N GLY A 224 -20.35 -9.43 -1.66
CA GLY A 224 -21.22 -10.58 -1.39
C GLY A 224 -21.53 -11.39 -2.64
N ARG A 225 -21.78 -10.72 -3.78
CA ARG A 225 -22.02 -11.40 -5.07
C ARG A 225 -20.79 -12.17 -5.54
N LYS A 226 -19.60 -11.57 -5.47
CA LYS A 226 -18.33 -12.28 -5.78
C LYS A 226 -18.16 -13.51 -4.92
N PHE A 227 -18.26 -13.34 -3.60
CA PHE A 227 -18.07 -14.40 -2.62
C PHE A 227 -19.01 -15.59 -2.86
N VAL A 228 -20.31 -15.37 -3.06
CA VAL A 228 -21.25 -16.50 -3.22
C VAL A 228 -21.16 -17.15 -4.61
N SER A 229 -20.71 -16.40 -5.62
CA SER A 229 -20.51 -16.88 -7.00
C SER A 229 -19.20 -17.65 -7.21
N GLY A 230 -18.22 -17.46 -6.33
CA GLY A 230 -16.96 -18.19 -6.36
C GLY A 230 -17.09 -19.64 -5.90
N GLY A 231 -15.94 -20.32 -5.87
CA GLY A 231 -15.82 -21.70 -5.40
C GLY A 231 -16.02 -22.74 -6.48
N LEU A 232 -15.14 -23.73 -6.44
CA LEU A 232 -15.14 -24.85 -7.39
C LEU A 232 -16.03 -26.00 -6.91
N ASP A 233 -16.37 -26.03 -5.62
CA ASP A 233 -17.17 -27.10 -5.02
C ASP A 233 -18.65 -26.68 -4.83
N PRO A 234 -19.57 -27.23 -5.64
CA PRO A 234 -21.00 -26.90 -5.51
C PRO A 234 -21.62 -27.44 -4.22
N SER A 235 -20.96 -28.40 -3.57
CA SER A 235 -21.43 -28.98 -2.31
C SER A 235 -21.17 -28.07 -1.12
N SER A 236 -20.20 -27.13 -1.17
CA SER A 236 -19.93 -26.23 -0.06
C SER A 236 -21.06 -25.20 0.15
N VAL A 237 -21.20 -24.75 1.40
CA VAL A 237 -22.14 -23.68 1.75
C VAL A 237 -21.40 -22.36 1.81
N ARG A 238 -21.91 -21.33 1.13
CA ARG A 238 -21.42 -19.95 1.25
C ARG A 238 -22.57 -19.02 1.59
N ALA A 239 -22.56 -18.52 2.83
CA ALA A 239 -23.55 -17.59 3.35
C ALA A 239 -22.97 -16.17 3.47
N TYR A 240 -23.67 -15.19 2.93
CA TYR A 240 -23.21 -13.79 2.98
C TYR A 240 -24.36 -12.83 3.21
N VAL A 241 -24.15 -11.84 4.06
CA VAL A 241 -25.09 -10.74 4.29
C VAL A 241 -24.41 -9.40 4.05
N GLY A 242 -24.88 -8.70 3.01
CA GLY A 242 -24.45 -7.34 2.70
C GLY A 242 -25.17 -6.28 3.55
N LEU A 243 -24.64 -5.06 3.54
CA LEU A 243 -25.19 -3.95 4.34
C LEU A 243 -26.65 -3.62 4.05
N ASP A 244 -27.08 -3.77 2.79
CA ASP A 244 -28.43 -3.42 2.36
C ASP A 244 -29.46 -4.53 2.70
N SER A 245 -29.01 -5.66 3.26
CA SER A 245 -29.87 -6.80 3.60
C SER A 245 -30.66 -6.58 4.89
N ALA A 246 -30.11 -5.78 5.83
CA ALA A 246 -30.84 -5.32 7.01
C ALA A 246 -30.19 -4.07 7.64
N SER A 247 -31.01 -3.23 8.28
CA SER A 247 -30.59 -1.91 8.77
C SER A 247 -29.63 -1.94 9.97
N THR A 248 -29.70 -2.95 10.83
CA THR A 248 -28.85 -3.07 12.03
C THR A 248 -27.93 -4.28 11.97
N LEU A 249 -26.79 -4.20 12.65
CA LEU A 249 -25.84 -5.32 12.75
C LEU A 249 -26.52 -6.58 13.28
N ASP A 250 -27.26 -6.50 14.40
CA ASP A 250 -27.95 -7.66 14.97
C ASP A 250 -28.92 -8.34 14.00
N ARG A 251 -29.66 -7.55 13.20
CA ARG A 251 -30.56 -8.09 12.19
C ARG A 251 -29.79 -8.73 11.04
N ARG A 252 -28.65 -8.16 10.63
CA ARG A 252 -27.78 -8.76 9.61
C ARG A 252 -27.17 -10.08 10.11
N VAL A 253 -26.70 -10.13 11.35
CA VAL A 253 -26.15 -11.34 11.97
C VAL A 253 -27.23 -12.42 12.10
N ALA A 254 -28.42 -12.07 12.59
CA ALA A 254 -29.53 -13.01 12.68
C ALA A 254 -29.93 -13.56 11.29
N LEU A 255 -29.97 -12.70 10.27
CA LEU A 255 -30.24 -13.09 8.90
C LEU A 255 -29.13 -14.01 8.35
N ALA A 256 -27.86 -13.75 8.66
CA ALA A 256 -26.73 -14.57 8.22
C ALA A 256 -26.80 -15.97 8.81
N VAL A 257 -27.07 -16.08 10.11
CA VAL A 257 -27.24 -17.37 10.79
C VAL A 257 -28.44 -18.13 10.25
N ALA A 258 -29.57 -17.44 10.00
CA ALA A 258 -30.77 -18.07 9.45
C ALA A 258 -30.57 -18.57 8.02
N ASP A 259 -29.91 -17.78 7.15
CA ASP A 259 -29.63 -18.20 5.77
C ASP A 259 -28.56 -19.30 5.69
N LEU A 260 -27.56 -19.27 6.59
CA LEU A 260 -26.58 -20.34 6.76
C LEU A 260 -27.25 -21.66 7.17
N ASP A 261 -28.16 -21.61 8.15
CA ASP A 261 -28.93 -22.78 8.61
C ASP A 261 -29.79 -23.35 7.48
N ARG A 262 -30.56 -22.49 6.80
CA ARG A 262 -31.35 -22.85 5.62
C ARG A 262 -30.51 -23.51 4.52
N ALA A 263 -29.28 -23.02 4.30
CA ALA A 263 -28.38 -23.55 3.28
C ALA A 263 -27.74 -24.90 3.66
N GLY A 264 -28.00 -25.43 4.85
CA GLY A 264 -27.43 -26.68 5.32
C GLY A 264 -26.06 -26.51 5.98
N GLY A 265 -25.75 -25.31 6.50
CA GLY A 265 -24.42 -24.96 6.99
C GLY A 265 -24.04 -25.64 8.29
N PHE A 266 -24.99 -25.81 9.21
CA PHE A 266 -24.74 -26.45 10.51
C PHE A 266 -24.71 -27.99 10.44
N GLN A 267 -25.08 -28.57 9.29
CA GLN A 267 -24.96 -30.00 9.00
C GLN A 267 -23.59 -30.37 8.43
N ARG A 268 -22.71 -29.38 8.21
CA ARG A 268 -21.33 -29.61 7.77
C ARG A 268 -20.44 -29.98 8.94
N SER A 269 -19.31 -30.64 8.67
CA SER A 269 -18.32 -30.91 9.73
C SER A 269 -17.67 -29.62 10.24
N VAL A 270 -17.53 -28.60 9.39
CA VAL A 270 -16.86 -27.34 9.72
C VAL A 270 -17.67 -26.11 9.28
N VAL A 271 -17.76 -25.13 10.17
CA VAL A 271 -18.22 -23.77 9.87
C VAL A 271 -17.05 -22.80 10.00
N VAL A 272 -16.69 -22.15 8.90
CA VAL A 272 -15.72 -21.05 8.88
C VAL A 272 -16.46 -19.73 9.02
N VAL A 273 -16.19 -19.01 10.10
CA VAL A 273 -16.64 -17.62 10.27
C VAL A 273 -15.57 -16.71 9.67
N ALA A 274 -15.83 -16.25 8.44
CA ALA A 274 -14.94 -15.35 7.72
C ALA A 274 -15.25 -13.90 8.09
N ILE A 275 -14.30 -13.23 8.72
CA ILE A 275 -14.37 -11.82 9.09
C ILE A 275 -13.87 -11.00 7.89
N PRO A 276 -14.76 -10.31 7.16
CA PRO A 276 -14.36 -9.57 5.98
C PRO A 276 -13.52 -8.35 6.33
N THR A 277 -12.81 -7.82 5.33
CA THR A 277 -12.22 -6.47 5.44
C THR A 277 -13.30 -5.37 5.36
N GLY A 278 -12.92 -4.11 5.58
CA GLY A 278 -13.84 -2.97 5.68
C GLY A 278 -14.87 -2.84 4.54
N SER A 279 -14.53 -3.25 3.32
CA SER A 279 -15.43 -3.22 2.16
C SER A 279 -16.45 -4.37 2.13
N GLY A 280 -16.28 -5.39 2.96
CA GLY A 280 -17.00 -6.67 2.86
C GLY A 280 -16.24 -7.77 2.13
N TRP A 281 -15.01 -7.52 1.67
CA TRP A 281 -14.22 -8.49 0.91
C TRP A 281 -13.70 -9.64 1.79
N VAL A 282 -13.82 -10.85 1.24
CA VAL A 282 -13.25 -12.11 1.75
C VAL A 282 -12.41 -12.70 0.61
N ASP A 283 -11.17 -13.11 0.89
CA ASP A 283 -10.26 -13.63 -0.13
C ASP A 283 -10.75 -14.98 -0.69
N GLU A 284 -11.00 -15.03 -2.00
CA GLU A 284 -11.45 -16.24 -2.70
C GLU A 284 -10.45 -17.39 -2.58
N ASN A 285 -9.15 -17.11 -2.46
CA ASN A 285 -8.14 -18.14 -2.24
C ASN A 285 -8.34 -18.81 -0.88
N ALA A 286 -8.68 -18.07 0.17
CA ALA A 286 -8.96 -18.64 1.47
C ALA A 286 -10.20 -19.53 1.44
N VAL A 287 -11.26 -19.09 0.76
CA VAL A 287 -12.50 -19.87 0.62
C VAL A 287 -12.25 -21.14 -0.20
N THR A 288 -11.60 -21.03 -1.36
CA THR A 288 -11.23 -22.16 -2.22
C THR A 288 -10.33 -23.15 -1.49
N GLY A 289 -9.35 -22.64 -0.73
CA GLY A 289 -8.48 -23.47 0.10
C GLY A 289 -9.25 -24.24 1.16
N ALA A 290 -10.24 -23.61 1.82
CA ALA A 290 -11.07 -24.25 2.83
C ALA A 290 -11.96 -25.34 2.21
N GLU A 291 -12.59 -25.04 1.08
CA GLU A 291 -13.40 -26.00 0.31
C GLU A 291 -12.57 -27.23 -0.08
N SER A 292 -11.36 -27.03 -0.61
CA SER A 292 -10.44 -28.12 -0.93
C SER A 292 -10.01 -28.91 0.31
N ARG A 293 -9.71 -28.23 1.42
CA ARG A 293 -9.18 -28.81 2.65
C ARG A 293 -10.18 -29.69 3.40
N PHE A 294 -11.47 -29.43 3.24
CA PHE A 294 -12.56 -30.18 3.84
C PHE A 294 -13.40 -30.95 2.80
N GLY A 295 -12.96 -31.00 1.53
CA GLY A 295 -13.62 -31.76 0.47
C GLY A 295 -15.09 -31.37 0.26
N GLY A 296 -15.38 -30.07 0.32
CA GLY A 296 -16.74 -29.54 0.19
C GLY A 296 -17.61 -29.64 1.46
N ASP A 297 -17.16 -30.36 2.48
CA ASP A 297 -17.85 -30.47 3.78
C ASP A 297 -17.51 -29.28 4.71
N VAL A 298 -17.77 -28.09 4.20
CA VAL A 298 -17.54 -26.82 4.90
C VAL A 298 -18.63 -25.82 4.56
N ALA A 299 -19.00 -25.03 5.57
CA ALA A 299 -19.82 -23.86 5.41
C ALA A 299 -19.03 -22.60 5.75
N ILE A 300 -19.01 -21.60 4.87
CA ILE A 300 -18.35 -20.32 5.12
C ILE A 300 -19.41 -19.23 5.27
N VAL A 301 -19.37 -18.45 6.34
CA VAL A 301 -20.28 -17.32 6.59
C VAL A 301 -19.52 -16.01 6.78
N ALA A 302 -20.01 -14.95 6.14
CA ALA A 302 -19.48 -13.59 6.29
C ALA A 302 -20.59 -12.54 6.38
N VAL A 303 -20.36 -11.49 7.16
CA VAL A 303 -21.29 -10.36 7.33
C VAL A 303 -20.55 -9.05 7.10
N GLN A 304 -21.03 -8.25 6.15
CA GLN A 304 -20.47 -6.94 5.86
C GLN A 304 -20.85 -5.93 6.95
N TYR A 305 -19.87 -5.16 7.43
CA TYR A 305 -20.07 -4.12 8.45
C TYR A 305 -19.82 -2.69 7.96
N SER A 306 -19.07 -2.49 6.86
CA SER A 306 -18.79 -1.16 6.31
C SER A 306 -18.71 -1.16 4.77
N ARG A 307 -18.75 0.03 4.17
CA ARG A 307 -18.49 0.28 2.74
C ARG A 307 -17.08 0.86 2.51
N ALA A 308 -16.35 1.19 3.58
CA ALA A 308 -15.10 1.92 3.47
C ALA A 308 -13.93 1.02 3.04
N PRO A 309 -12.99 1.54 2.22
CA PRO A 309 -11.79 0.79 1.83
C PRO A 309 -10.94 0.44 3.07
N SER A 310 -10.40 -0.77 3.09
CA SER A 310 -9.84 -1.47 4.26
C SER A 310 -8.71 -0.73 4.99
N TRP A 311 -7.87 0.02 4.29
CA TRP A 311 -6.78 0.79 4.89
C TRP A 311 -7.28 2.04 5.64
N ALA A 312 -8.35 2.68 5.16
CA ALA A 312 -8.95 3.84 5.81
C ALA A 312 -9.67 3.43 7.10
N THR A 313 -10.26 2.23 7.14
CA THR A 313 -10.89 1.68 8.35
C THR A 313 -9.90 1.26 9.42
N PHE A 314 -8.67 0.87 9.07
CA PHE A 314 -7.61 0.59 10.06
C PHE A 314 -7.26 1.81 10.91
N LEU A 315 -7.34 3.03 10.35
CA LEU A 315 -7.07 4.27 11.09
C LEU A 315 -8.32 4.87 11.78
N PHE A 316 -9.54 4.47 11.39
CA PHE A 316 -10.76 5.21 11.76
C PHE A 316 -12.00 4.38 12.13
N ALA A 317 -12.03 3.05 11.98
CA ALA A 317 -13.24 2.23 12.15
C ALA A 317 -12.98 0.81 12.72
N GLU A 318 -11.95 0.66 13.56
CA GLU A 318 -11.59 -0.62 14.17
C GLU A 318 -12.70 -1.21 15.07
N ASP A 319 -13.45 -0.34 15.75
CA ASP A 319 -14.51 -0.73 16.69
C ASP A 319 -15.71 -1.43 16.02
N ASP A 320 -16.11 -0.98 14.82
CA ASP A 320 -17.21 -1.58 14.06
C ASP A 320 -16.83 -2.99 13.59
N ALA A 321 -15.57 -3.17 13.16
CA ALA A 321 -15.05 -4.46 12.74
C ALA A 321 -15.03 -5.45 13.92
N ARG A 322 -14.51 -5.03 15.07
CA ARG A 322 -14.46 -5.82 16.31
C ARG A 322 -15.87 -6.21 16.78
N SER A 323 -16.81 -5.25 16.80
CA SER A 323 -18.19 -5.47 17.20
C SER A 323 -18.91 -6.46 16.27
N SER A 324 -18.70 -6.34 14.96
CA SER A 324 -19.25 -7.28 13.98
C SER A 324 -18.65 -8.68 14.12
N ALA A 325 -17.33 -8.80 14.31
CA ALA A 325 -16.68 -10.08 14.50
C ALA A 325 -17.20 -10.82 15.74
N ASP A 326 -17.27 -10.12 16.88
CA ASP A 326 -17.81 -10.66 18.12
C ASP A 326 -19.26 -11.15 17.95
N ALA A 327 -20.12 -10.31 17.36
CA ALA A 327 -21.54 -10.64 17.16
C ALA A 327 -21.73 -11.87 16.26
N VAL A 328 -21.01 -11.96 15.13
CA VAL A 328 -21.14 -13.08 14.20
C VAL A 328 -20.62 -14.38 14.82
N VAL A 329 -19.42 -14.37 15.41
CA VAL A 329 -18.81 -15.57 15.99
C VAL A 329 -19.69 -16.11 17.13
N ARG A 330 -20.18 -15.23 18.03
CA ARG A 330 -21.10 -15.64 19.11
C ARG A 330 -22.42 -16.21 18.58
N ALA A 331 -23.02 -15.57 17.57
CA ALA A 331 -24.30 -16.01 17.03
C ALA A 331 -24.20 -17.37 16.33
N VAL A 332 -23.14 -17.59 15.55
CA VAL A 332 -22.85 -18.88 14.90
C VAL A 332 -22.59 -19.95 15.96
N ALA A 333 -21.74 -19.68 16.95
CA ALA A 333 -21.45 -20.61 18.03
C ALA A 333 -22.70 -20.96 18.85
N LYS A 334 -23.56 -19.98 19.13
CA LYS A 334 -24.83 -20.21 19.82
C LYS A 334 -25.75 -21.13 19.02
N ARG A 335 -25.93 -20.89 17.71
CA ARG A 335 -26.80 -21.73 16.87
C ARG A 335 -26.23 -23.13 16.67
N ALA A 336 -24.92 -23.26 16.48
CA ALA A 336 -24.22 -24.55 16.40
C ALA A 336 -24.43 -25.39 17.66
N ALA A 337 -24.70 -24.78 18.82
CA ALA A 337 -24.89 -25.49 20.09
C ALA A 337 -26.17 -26.31 20.14
N SER A 338 -27.11 -25.94 19.27
CA SER A 338 -28.42 -26.58 19.17
C SER A 338 -28.40 -27.79 18.25
N GLU A 339 -27.28 -28.08 17.57
CA GLU A 339 -27.14 -29.27 16.75
C GLU A 339 -26.79 -30.50 17.61
N PRO A 340 -27.36 -31.69 17.31
CA PRO A 340 -26.98 -32.93 17.99
C PRO A 340 -25.49 -33.27 17.83
N THR A 341 -24.94 -32.97 16.66
CA THR A 341 -23.51 -33.10 16.32
C THR A 341 -23.00 -31.73 15.86
N PRO A 342 -22.59 -30.85 16.80
CA PRO A 342 -22.16 -29.51 16.46
C PRO A 342 -20.94 -29.51 15.52
N PRO A 343 -20.93 -28.64 14.49
CA PRO A 343 -19.76 -28.43 13.65
C PRO A 343 -18.58 -27.87 14.46
N ASP A 344 -17.37 -28.13 14.00
CA ASP A 344 -16.19 -27.38 14.42
C ASP A 344 -16.25 -25.97 13.81
N ILE A 345 -15.85 -24.98 14.59
CA ILE A 345 -15.87 -23.57 14.20
C ILE A 345 -14.44 -23.06 14.08
N ILE A 346 -14.14 -22.51 12.91
CA ILE A 346 -12.84 -21.88 12.61
C ILE A 346 -13.09 -20.41 12.32
N VAL A 347 -12.33 -19.52 12.94
CA VAL A 347 -12.39 -18.08 12.64
C VAL A 347 -11.30 -17.73 11.65
N TYR A 348 -11.66 -17.01 10.59
CA TYR A 348 -10.70 -16.58 9.56
C TYR A 348 -10.80 -15.07 9.36
N GLY A 349 -9.66 -14.43 9.13
CA GLY A 349 -9.62 -13.05 8.73
C GLY A 349 -8.31 -12.70 8.03
N GLN A 350 -8.39 -11.74 7.10
CA GLN A 350 -7.23 -11.14 6.45
C GLN A 350 -7.15 -9.65 6.81
N SER A 351 -5.93 -9.12 6.98
CA SER A 351 -5.70 -7.69 7.23
C SER A 351 -6.46 -7.21 8.48
N LEU A 352 -7.28 -6.16 8.37
CA LEU A 352 -8.18 -5.71 9.44
C LEU A 352 -9.13 -6.81 9.95
N GLY A 353 -9.57 -7.72 9.08
CA GLY A 353 -10.41 -8.86 9.48
C GLY A 353 -9.67 -9.83 10.41
N ALA A 354 -8.34 -9.95 10.27
CA ALA A 354 -7.52 -10.75 11.16
C ALA A 354 -7.44 -10.14 12.57
N VAL A 355 -7.28 -8.81 12.65
CA VAL A 355 -7.25 -8.08 13.93
C VAL A 355 -8.60 -8.20 14.64
N ALA A 356 -9.70 -7.85 13.96
CA ALA A 356 -11.04 -7.93 14.53
C ALA A 356 -11.45 -9.38 14.90
N GLY A 357 -11.10 -10.35 14.06
CA GLY A 357 -11.36 -11.76 14.31
C GLY A 357 -10.55 -12.33 15.47
N SER A 358 -9.29 -11.89 15.63
CA SER A 358 -8.40 -12.33 16.72
C SER A 358 -9.02 -12.09 18.08
N ASP A 359 -9.58 -10.91 18.33
CA ASP A 359 -10.17 -10.60 19.63
C ASP A 359 -11.43 -11.40 19.93
N ALA A 360 -12.31 -11.54 18.92
CA ALA A 360 -13.51 -12.36 19.02
C ALA A 360 -13.17 -13.84 19.28
N TYR A 361 -12.13 -14.36 18.61
CA TYR A 361 -11.64 -15.72 18.80
C TYR A 361 -11.11 -15.94 20.23
N LEU A 362 -10.25 -15.05 20.74
CA LEU A 362 -9.69 -15.17 22.08
C LEU A 362 -10.75 -15.12 23.17
N ALA A 363 -11.75 -14.25 23.01
CA ALA A 363 -12.84 -14.12 23.96
C ALA A 363 -13.65 -15.41 24.13
N LEU A 364 -13.64 -16.30 23.13
CA LEU A 364 -14.51 -17.47 23.07
C LEU A 364 -13.77 -18.81 23.12
N ARG A 365 -12.55 -18.92 22.57
CA ARG A 365 -11.86 -20.22 22.40
C ARG A 365 -11.55 -20.98 23.69
N HIS A 366 -11.53 -20.30 24.84
CA HIS A 366 -11.31 -20.94 26.15
C HIS A 366 -12.63 -21.35 26.84
N THR A 367 -13.76 -20.86 26.35
CA THR A 367 -15.09 -21.14 26.93
C THR A 367 -15.96 -21.99 26.02
N ASP A 368 -15.63 -22.06 24.73
CA ASP A 368 -16.35 -22.84 23.74
C ASP A 368 -15.40 -23.74 22.94
N SER A 369 -15.39 -25.03 23.28
CA SER A 369 -14.54 -26.05 22.65
C SER A 369 -14.85 -26.31 21.18
N ARG A 370 -15.95 -25.77 20.65
CA ARG A 370 -16.27 -25.85 19.22
C ARG A 370 -15.47 -24.84 18.42
N ILE A 371 -15.09 -23.70 19.01
CA ILE A 371 -14.19 -22.74 18.39
C ILE A 371 -12.77 -23.24 18.58
N CYS A 372 -12.29 -23.95 17.56
CA CYS A 372 -11.17 -24.86 17.74
C CYS A 372 -9.88 -24.38 17.07
N GLY A 373 -9.95 -23.32 16.26
CA GLY A 373 -8.78 -22.68 15.70
C GLY A 373 -9.10 -21.42 14.91
N ALA A 374 -8.05 -20.72 14.52
CA ALA A 374 -8.17 -19.57 13.67
C ALA A 374 -7.05 -19.46 12.64
N VAL A 375 -7.29 -18.72 11.57
CA VAL A 375 -6.28 -18.38 10.56
C VAL A 375 -6.26 -16.88 10.30
N TRP A 376 -5.10 -16.27 10.52
CA TRP A 376 -4.85 -14.83 10.36
C TRP A 376 -3.90 -14.59 9.20
N ALA A 377 -4.41 -14.05 8.10
CA ALA A 377 -3.60 -13.68 6.95
C ALA A 377 -3.23 -12.19 6.99
N GLY A 378 -1.95 -11.87 6.88
CA GLY A 378 -1.45 -10.50 6.82
C GLY A 378 -1.90 -9.56 7.93
N PRO A 379 -1.81 -9.95 9.22
CA PRO A 379 -2.17 -9.05 10.31
C PRO A 379 -1.28 -7.80 10.31
N PRO A 380 -1.84 -6.58 10.22
CA PRO A 380 -1.06 -5.34 10.22
C PRO A 380 -0.16 -5.24 11.44
N ALA A 381 1.13 -4.95 11.24
CA ALA A 381 2.13 -4.89 12.31
C ALA A 381 2.17 -6.14 13.24
N GLY A 382 1.64 -7.29 12.82
CA GLY A 382 1.49 -8.47 13.67
C GLY A 382 0.47 -8.31 14.81
N ALA A 383 -0.49 -7.39 14.70
CA ALA A 383 -1.49 -7.06 15.72
C ALA A 383 -2.59 -8.13 15.89
N VAL A 384 -2.19 -9.38 16.06
CA VAL A 384 -3.08 -10.52 16.35
C VAL A 384 -2.47 -11.41 17.41
N ASN A 385 -3.34 -12.15 18.10
CA ASN A 385 -2.91 -13.21 19.00
C ASN A 385 -2.67 -14.51 18.23
N THR A 386 -1.64 -15.24 18.64
CA THR A 386 -1.16 -16.47 18.00
C THR A 386 -1.58 -17.75 18.73
N ASP A 387 -2.18 -17.65 19.92
CA ASP A 387 -2.57 -18.80 20.74
C ASP A 387 -3.69 -19.63 20.08
N GLY A 388 -3.33 -20.80 19.53
CA GLY A 388 -4.27 -21.66 18.81
C GLY A 388 -4.61 -21.17 17.40
N ALA A 389 -3.89 -20.16 16.91
CA ALA A 389 -4.11 -19.58 15.59
C ALA A 389 -2.92 -19.84 14.65
N THR A 390 -3.22 -20.07 13.37
CA THR A 390 -2.22 -20.09 12.30
C THR A 390 -2.08 -18.68 11.74
N VAL A 391 -0.87 -18.12 11.78
CA VAL A 391 -0.58 -16.81 11.20
C VAL A 391 0.18 -16.98 9.89
N LEU A 392 -0.37 -16.41 8.82
CA LEU A 392 0.25 -16.36 7.51
C LEU A 392 0.68 -14.92 7.24
N ALA A 393 1.98 -14.69 7.17
CA ALA A 393 2.54 -13.38 6.89
C ALA A 393 3.72 -13.49 5.94
N ASN A 394 3.60 -12.96 4.72
CA ASN A 394 4.70 -12.95 3.76
C ASN A 394 5.76 -11.94 4.22
N SER A 395 7.03 -12.30 4.09
CA SER A 395 8.14 -11.42 4.45
C SER A 395 8.20 -10.14 3.60
N SER A 396 7.68 -10.17 2.38
CA SER A 396 7.57 -9.00 1.49
C SER A 396 6.33 -8.14 1.75
N ASP A 397 5.41 -8.54 2.65
CA ASP A 397 4.18 -7.80 2.92
C ASP A 397 4.46 -6.47 3.66
N PRO A 398 4.27 -5.30 3.03
CA PRO A 398 4.45 -4.02 3.69
C PRO A 398 3.42 -3.79 4.78
N VAL A 399 2.22 -4.37 4.71
CA VAL A 399 1.15 -4.20 5.71
C VAL A 399 1.53 -4.86 7.03
N VAL A 400 2.10 -6.06 6.99
CA VAL A 400 2.60 -6.75 8.19
C VAL A 400 3.78 -6.02 8.81
N ARG A 401 4.61 -5.34 7.99
CA ARG A 401 5.84 -4.69 8.47
C ARG A 401 5.68 -3.25 8.90
N TRP A 402 4.70 -2.53 8.35
CA TRP A 402 4.62 -1.09 8.53
C TRP A 402 4.21 -0.74 9.95
N SER A 403 5.12 -0.09 10.68
CA SER A 403 4.87 0.52 11.98
C SER A 403 5.79 1.73 12.18
N ALA A 404 5.45 2.62 13.11
CA ALA A 404 6.31 3.74 13.48
C ALA A 404 7.67 3.28 14.04
N ASP A 405 7.74 2.06 14.59
CA ASP A 405 8.98 1.50 15.13
C ASP A 405 10.04 1.30 14.04
N LEU A 406 9.67 1.13 12.77
CA LEU A 406 10.61 1.04 11.65
C LEU A 406 11.55 2.25 11.53
N LEU A 407 11.18 3.40 12.12
CA LEU A 407 12.05 4.56 12.19
C LEU A 407 13.32 4.27 13.00
N TRP A 408 13.22 3.42 14.02
CA TRP A 408 14.24 3.27 15.08
C TRP A 408 14.68 1.82 15.33
N SER A 409 13.88 0.83 14.93
CA SER A 409 14.10 -0.60 15.17
C SER A 409 13.85 -1.42 13.90
N PRO A 410 14.62 -2.52 13.70
CA PRO A 410 14.36 -3.45 12.59
C PRO A 410 13.03 -4.18 12.79
N PRO A 411 12.33 -4.54 11.69
CA PRO A 411 11.08 -5.28 11.80
C PRO A 411 11.34 -6.70 12.32
N SER A 412 10.39 -7.23 13.10
CA SER A 412 10.43 -8.63 13.48
C SER A 412 10.34 -9.54 12.26
N THR A 413 11.06 -10.66 12.31
CA THR A 413 11.03 -11.73 11.31
C THR A 413 10.40 -13.01 11.85
N SER A 414 10.13 -13.10 13.15
CA SER A 414 9.69 -14.33 13.82
C SER A 414 8.34 -14.85 13.36
N THR A 415 7.47 -13.95 12.87
CA THR A 415 6.11 -14.27 12.44
C THR A 415 5.94 -14.30 10.93
N THR A 416 6.99 -14.01 10.16
CA THR A 416 6.93 -13.92 8.69
C THR A 416 7.59 -15.12 8.03
N ARG A 417 6.98 -15.64 6.96
CA ARG A 417 7.59 -16.64 6.08
C ARG A 417 8.42 -15.95 4.99
N PRO A 418 9.65 -16.41 4.70
CA PRO A 418 10.40 -15.93 3.56
C PRO A 418 9.68 -16.24 2.25
N ASP A 419 9.46 -15.21 1.43
CA ASP A 419 8.80 -15.33 0.13
C ASP A 419 9.56 -14.58 -0.98
N ALA A 420 10.39 -13.60 -0.64
CA ALA A 420 11.19 -12.85 -1.61
C ALA A 420 12.53 -12.39 -0.99
N PRO A 421 13.51 -11.96 -1.81
CA PRO A 421 14.71 -11.30 -1.31
C PRO A 421 14.38 -10.10 -0.43
N MET A 422 15.00 -10.03 0.76
CA MET A 422 14.70 -9.00 1.76
C MET A 422 15.74 -7.88 1.79
N PRO A 423 15.32 -6.61 1.83
CA PRO A 423 16.25 -5.49 2.00
C PRO A 423 16.85 -5.49 3.41
N MET A 424 18.08 -4.97 3.53
CA MET A 424 18.64 -4.67 4.85
C MET A 424 17.87 -3.52 5.49
N TRP A 425 17.59 -3.62 6.78
CA TRP A 425 16.97 -2.52 7.51
C TRP A 425 17.95 -1.36 7.69
N LEU A 426 17.53 -0.19 7.22
CA LEU A 426 18.15 1.09 7.47
C LEU A 426 17.18 2.01 8.24
N PRO A 427 17.59 2.63 9.36
CA PRO A 427 16.74 3.57 10.11
C PRO A 427 16.19 4.67 9.21
N VAL A 428 14.92 5.04 9.41
CA VAL A 428 14.16 6.01 8.59
C VAL A 428 13.94 5.60 7.13
N VAL A 429 14.97 5.13 6.42
CA VAL A 429 14.89 4.71 5.01
C VAL A 429 13.93 3.53 4.87
N SER A 430 14.02 2.50 5.72
CA SER A 430 13.09 1.36 5.68
C SER A 430 11.64 1.78 5.92
N PHE A 431 11.41 2.71 6.85
CA PHE A 431 10.07 3.25 7.11
C PHE A 431 9.51 3.94 5.86
N VAL A 432 10.29 4.81 5.24
CA VAL A 432 9.88 5.51 4.01
C VAL A 432 9.67 4.53 2.85
N GLN A 433 10.57 3.58 2.66
CA GLN A 433 10.48 2.57 1.60
C GLN A 433 9.23 1.68 1.79
N THR A 434 9.00 1.16 2.99
CA THR A 434 7.82 0.35 3.33
C THR A 434 6.54 1.15 3.15
N SER A 435 6.54 2.45 3.50
CA SER A 435 5.38 3.34 3.31
C SER A 435 5.00 3.51 1.84
N VAL A 436 5.99 3.58 0.94
CA VAL A 436 5.74 3.63 -0.51
C VAL A 436 5.22 2.29 -1.01
N ASP A 437 5.74 1.18 -0.48
CA ASP A 437 5.36 -0.17 -0.91
C ASP A 437 3.92 -0.57 -0.50
N LEU A 438 3.34 0.09 0.52
CA LEU A 438 1.92 -0.08 0.86
C LEU A 438 0.99 0.15 -0.35
N ALA A 439 1.35 1.08 -1.24
CA ALA A 439 0.54 1.42 -2.41
C ALA A 439 0.46 0.28 -3.45
N SER A 440 1.42 -0.63 -3.45
CA SER A 440 1.47 -1.80 -4.34
C SER A 440 1.34 -3.11 -3.57
N ALA A 441 0.83 -3.08 -2.34
CA ALA A 441 0.79 -4.24 -1.45
C ALA A 441 0.06 -5.44 -2.06
N LEU A 442 -0.94 -5.19 -2.92
CA LEU A 442 -1.73 -6.21 -3.59
C LEU A 442 -1.36 -6.41 -5.08
N ASP A 443 -0.40 -5.67 -5.62
CA ASP A 443 -0.05 -5.68 -7.05
C ASP A 443 1.00 -6.76 -7.39
N VAL A 444 0.86 -7.94 -6.76
CA VAL A 444 1.78 -9.08 -6.90
C VAL A 444 1.01 -10.41 -6.97
N GLY A 445 1.69 -11.49 -7.35
CA GLY A 445 1.11 -12.84 -7.35
C GLY A 445 0.74 -13.32 -5.94
N ALA A 446 -0.19 -14.26 -5.86
CA ALA A 446 -0.55 -14.91 -4.59
C ALA A 446 0.69 -15.60 -3.97
N GLY A 447 0.88 -15.40 -2.67
CA GLY A 447 2.08 -15.86 -1.95
C GLY A 447 3.11 -14.77 -1.69
N HIS A 448 2.92 -13.58 -2.26
CA HIS A 448 3.79 -12.40 -2.08
C HIS A 448 2.99 -11.17 -1.66
N GLY A 449 3.68 -10.19 -1.09
CA GLY A 449 3.06 -8.97 -0.59
C GLY A 449 1.88 -9.28 0.34
N HIS A 450 0.83 -8.49 0.22
CA HIS A 450 -0.43 -8.66 0.93
C HIS A 450 -1.41 -9.61 0.21
N ARG A 451 -0.95 -10.35 -0.81
CA ARG A 451 -1.74 -11.39 -1.49
C ARG A 451 -1.35 -12.77 -1.00
N TYR A 452 -2.34 -13.45 -0.45
CA TYR A 452 -2.17 -14.78 0.13
C TYR A 452 -2.82 -15.82 -0.79
N GLY A 453 -2.27 -17.03 -0.79
CA GLY A 453 -2.75 -18.11 -1.65
C GLY A 453 -3.83 -18.95 -0.98
N THR A 454 -4.10 -20.11 -1.59
CA THR A 454 -5.05 -21.10 -1.05
C THR A 454 -4.56 -21.72 0.24
N ASP A 455 -3.28 -21.52 0.58
CA ASP A 455 -2.67 -21.91 1.84
C ASP A 455 -3.42 -21.36 3.05
N GLN A 456 -4.08 -20.20 2.93
CA GLN A 456 -5.00 -19.65 3.93
C GLN A 456 -6.08 -20.64 4.35
N GLY A 457 -6.74 -21.26 3.38
CA GLY A 457 -7.79 -22.23 3.64
C GLY A 457 -7.23 -23.61 3.94
N THR A 458 -6.15 -24.03 3.26
CA THR A 458 -5.58 -25.37 3.48
C THR A 458 -4.83 -25.51 4.80
N SER A 459 -4.39 -24.40 5.40
CA SER A 459 -3.80 -24.40 6.74
C SER A 459 -4.82 -24.42 7.88
N MET A 460 -6.12 -24.35 7.58
CA MET A 460 -7.15 -24.42 8.63
C MET A 460 -7.05 -25.76 9.40
N PRO A 461 -7.10 -25.73 10.74
CA PRO A 461 -6.93 -26.94 11.55
C PRO A 461 -8.06 -27.94 11.35
N ARG A 462 -7.75 -29.24 11.54
CA ARG A 462 -8.75 -30.29 11.82
C ARG A 462 -8.78 -30.46 13.33
N CYS A 463 -9.91 -30.16 13.95
CA CYS A 463 -10.01 -30.11 15.39
C CYS A 463 -10.52 -31.41 16.00
N ARG A 464 -11.39 -32.13 15.28
CA ARG A 464 -11.91 -33.46 15.63
C ARG A 464 -11.85 -34.44 14.48
#